data_AF-C7JJ10-F1
#
_entry.id   AF-C7JJ10-F1
#
_cell.length_a   1.000
_cell.length_b   1.000
_cell.length_c   1.000
_cell.angle_alpha   90.00
_cell.angle_beta   90.00
_cell.angle_gamma   90.00
#
_symmetry.space_group_name_H-M   'P 1'
#
loop_
_entity.id
_entity.type
_entity.pdbx_description
1 polymer ?
#
loop_
_entity_poly.entity_id
_entity_poly.type
_entity_poly.pdbx_seq_one_letter_code
_entity_poly.pdbx_strand_id
1 'polypeptide(L)' 'MKVLLDTHALLWWLSGSDRLGETAREIIADPVHDILVR' A
#
# COMPACT_ATOMS: atom_id res chain seq x y z
N MET A 1 -6.17 -12.01 0.11
CA MET A 1 -7.08 -11.20 -0.75
C MET A 1 -6.22 -10.36 -1.70
N LYS A 2 -6.70 -9.99 -2.90
CA LYS A 2 -5.92 -9.16 -3.84
C LYS A 2 -6.24 -7.68 -3.65
N VAL A 3 -5.20 -6.85 -3.58
CA VAL A 3 -5.33 -5.39 -3.43
C VAL A 3 -4.57 -4.74 -4.58
N LEU A 4 -5.24 -3.84 -5.31
CA LEU A 4 -4.60 -3.08 -6.36
C LEU A 4 -4.14 -1.73 -5.80
N LEU A 5 -2.83 -1.50 -5.85
CA LEU A 5 -2.18 -0.28 -5.43
C LEU A 5 -1.87 0.59 -6.64
N ASP A 6 -2.23 1.87 -6.55
CA ASP A 6 -1.79 2.87 -7.53
C ASP A 6 -0.28 3.13 -7.36
N THR A 7 0.42 3.43 -8.47
CA THR A 7 1.85 3.77 -8.43
C THR A 7 2.16 4.92 -7.45
N HIS A 8 1.30 5.95 -7.32
CA HIS A 8 1.53 7.02 -6.33
C HIS A 8 1.44 6.51 -4.89
N ALA A 9 0.54 5.58 -4.61
CA ALA A 9 0.40 5.00 -3.28
C ALA A 9 1.60 4.10 -2.94
N LEU A 10 2.17 3.39 -3.92
CA LEU A 10 3.43 2.67 -3.75
C LEU A 10 4.58 3.61 -3.40
N LEU A 11 4.71 4.74 -4.10
CA LEU A 11 5.74 5.74 -3.81
C LEU A 11 5.58 6.32 -2.40
N TRP A 12 4.34 6.58 -1.96
CA TRP A 12 4.08 7.04 -0.60
C TRP A 12 4.44 5.99 0.46
N TRP A 13 4.15 4.72 0.20
CA TRP A 13 4.55 3.61 1.09
C TRP A 13 6.07 3.54 1.25
N LEU A 14 6.81 3.51 0.12
CA LEU A 14 8.26 3.40 0.11
C LEU A 14 8.98 4.60 0.74
N SER A 15 8.37 5.78 0.67
CA SER A 15 8.91 7.02 1.25
C SER A 15 8.45 7.28 2.69
N GLY A 16 7.55 6.45 3.25
CA GLY A 16 6.97 6.69 4.57
C GLY A 16 6.08 7.93 4.65
N SER A 17 5.52 8.39 3.52
CA SER A 17 4.74 9.62 3.42
C SER A 17 3.47 9.59 4.28
N ASP A 18 3.17 10.72 4.95
CA ASP A 18 1.93 10.93 5.74
C ASP A 18 0.66 10.95 4.89
N ARG A 19 0.78 11.04 3.56
CA ARG A 19 -0.36 11.00 2.63
C ARG A 19 -0.99 9.61 2.55
N LEU A 20 -0.29 8.57 2.96
CA LEU A 20 -0.83 7.22 3.03
C LEU A 20 -1.50 7.03 4.40
N GLY A 21 -2.79 6.71 4.45
CA GLY A 21 -3.49 6.50 5.73
C GLY A 21 -3.03 5.25 6.47
N GLU A 22 -3.26 5.20 7.79
CA GLU A 22 -2.89 4.06 8.65
C GLU A 22 -3.48 2.73 8.17
N THR A 23 -4.77 2.68 7.85
CA THR A 23 -5.41 1.47 7.30
C THR A 23 -4.75 0.98 6.02
N ALA A 24 -4.33 1.89 5.13
CA ALA A 24 -3.63 1.49 3.90
C ALA A 24 -2.25 0.91 4.22
N ARG A 25 -1.56 1.46 5.22
CA ARG A 25 -0.28 0.92 5.72
C ARG A 25 -0.44 -0.49 6.29
N GLU A 26 -1.46 -0.71 7.12
CA GLU A 26 -1.76 -2.04 7.68
C GLU A 26 -2.06 -3.05 6.58
N ILE A 27 -2.88 -2.69 5.59
CA ILE A 27 -3.22 -3.57 4.46
C ILE A 27 -1.97 -3.90 3.64
N ILE A 28 -1.11 -2.93 3.33
CA ILE A 28 0.09 -3.16 2.51
C ILE A 28 1.14 -3.98 3.28
N ALA A 29 1.25 -3.80 4.60
CA ALA A 29 2.21 -4.52 5.44
C ALA A 29 1.83 -5.99 5.70
N ASP A 30 0.54 -6.32 5.63
CA ASP A 30 0.05 -7.65 5.93
C ASP A 30 0.34 -8.64 4.77
N PRO A 31 1.16 -9.68 5.00
CA PRO A 31 1.52 -10.66 3.97
C PRO A 31 0.36 -11.54 3.49
N VAL A 32 -0.83 -11.48 4.14
CA VAL A 32 -2.04 -12.17 3.66
C VAL A 32 -2.62 -11.52 2.38
N HIS A 33 -2.20 -10.29 2.08
CA HIS A 33 -2.60 -9.56 0.90
C HIS A 33 -1.62 -9.76 -0.26
N ASP A 34 -2.17 -10.11 -1.40
CA ASP A 34 -1.43 -10.13 -2.67
C ASP A 34 -1.55 -8.72 -3.28
N ILE A 35 -0.46 -7.95 -3.17
CA ILE A 35 -0.40 -6.57 -3.61
C ILE A 35 -0.02 -6.52 -5.09
N LEU A 36 -0.96 -6.07 -5.91
CA LEU A 36 -0.75 -5.79 -7.33
C LEU A 36 -0.51 -4.30 -7.51
N VAL A 37 0.33 -3.92 -8.47
CA VAL A 37 0.62 -2.51 -8.79
C VAL A 37 0.16 -2.24 -10.22
N ARG A 38 -0.52 -1.12 -10.44
CA ARG A 38 -0.88 -0.62 -11.78
C ARG A 38 0.08 0.45 -12.25
#